data_AF-A0A085WKP5-F1
#
_entry.id   AF-A0A085WKP5-F1
#
_cell.length_a   1.000
_cell.length_b   1.000
_cell.length_c   1.000
_cell.angle_alpha   90.00
_cell.angle_beta   90.00
_cell.angle_gamma   90.00
#
_symmetry.space_group_name_H-M   'P 1'
#
loop_
_entity.id
_entity.type
_entity.pdbx_description
1 polymer ?
#
loop_
_entity_poly.entity_id
_entity_poly.type
_entity_poly.pdbx_seq_one_letter_code
_entity_poly.pdbx_strand_id
1 'polypeptide(L)'
;MKNFSLPSTRSLLAAGLAFASLTTLGCDPAAQPPEPPSYEEQLKAFDPAQSPDWKLEGIVPQREHAEGEAMDPAAPPKVPSGDYLILADGRMFRYVGQEPLPEALFSGGGSDRGEDVDAAGLGSQEQGIIIGTDGRSVVTSDTTLRAWPHRSIGAVIYSSTATSGGCTATMIGPRHAVTAAHCLHDGAGTWYWPLYFSPGHKGEGSDRTPNGAYRKVVARYARTYDAGWDYGLLILEDRPETASLGWLGFGWWSSDSFYEDRALRVFGYPGANYACAASPNSDGTCGGYMYQSFCSVSDYSSDVLYHQCDTQNGNSGSALQSWVGSDLYVIGVHKGAPNSTANYGPRFTQQKASVDLCGWIKQWPSIYASRSCN
;
A
#
# COMPACT_ATOMS: atom_id res chain seq x y z
N MET A 1 58.11 -56.79 45.45
CA MET A 1 58.20 -55.36 45.84
C MET A 1 59.58 -54.83 45.47
N LYS A 2 59.74 -54.27 44.27
CA LYS A 2 61.00 -53.65 43.80
C LYS A 2 60.70 -52.50 42.83
N ASN A 3 61.39 -51.39 43.05
CA ASN A 3 61.47 -50.15 42.27
C ASN A 3 61.86 -50.39 40.80
N PHE A 4 61.50 -49.48 39.88
CA PHE A 4 62.44 -48.56 39.21
C PHE A 4 61.74 -47.64 38.19
N SER A 5 62.47 -46.62 37.77
CA SER A 5 62.07 -45.34 37.21
C SER A 5 62.56 -45.14 35.76
N LEU A 6 61.84 -44.29 35.00
CA LEU A 6 62.25 -43.46 33.83
C LEU A 6 62.55 -44.18 32.48
N PRO A 7 62.67 -43.49 31.30
CA PRO A 7 62.73 -42.04 31.03
C PRO A 7 61.96 -41.51 29.78
N SER A 8 62.26 -40.26 29.46
CA SER A 8 61.78 -39.25 28.52
C SER A 8 62.30 -39.29 27.06
N THR A 9 61.77 -38.34 26.26
CA THR A 9 62.30 -37.71 25.02
C THR A 9 62.25 -38.47 23.68
N ARG A 10 61.65 -37.86 22.64
CA ARG A 10 62.31 -37.19 21.47
C ARG A 10 61.36 -37.06 20.26
N SER A 11 61.54 -35.95 19.53
CA SER A 11 60.92 -35.61 18.25
C SER A 11 61.54 -36.29 17.02
N LEU A 12 60.78 -36.20 15.92
CA LEU A 12 61.15 -35.98 14.50
C LEU A 12 61.20 -37.15 13.49
N LEU A 13 60.53 -36.86 12.36
CA LEU A 13 60.79 -37.16 10.93
C LEU A 13 59.94 -38.19 10.15
N ALA A 14 59.05 -37.61 9.33
CA ALA A 14 58.78 -37.80 7.90
C ALA A 14 58.33 -39.16 7.32
N ALA A 15 57.15 -39.15 6.68
CA ALA A 15 56.90 -39.85 5.42
C ALA A 15 55.85 -39.06 4.61
N GLY A 16 56.19 -38.75 3.36
CA GLY A 16 55.42 -37.87 2.48
C GLY A 16 54.12 -38.47 1.95
N LEU A 17 53.20 -37.58 1.59
CA LEU A 17 51.99 -37.91 0.82
C LEU A 17 51.92 -36.96 -0.38
N ALA A 18 51.82 -37.58 -1.55
CA ALA A 18 51.79 -36.95 -2.86
C ALA A 18 50.52 -36.10 -3.04
N PHE A 19 50.70 -34.94 -3.67
CA PHE A 19 49.63 -34.04 -4.06
C PHE A 19 48.79 -34.66 -5.18
N ALA A 20 47.51 -34.92 -4.91
CA ALA A 20 46.48 -35.03 -5.93
C ALA A 20 45.84 -33.65 -6.09
N SER A 21 45.98 -33.08 -7.29
CA SER A 21 45.46 -31.77 -7.66
C SER A 21 43.93 -31.82 -7.71
N LEU A 22 43.26 -31.27 -6.67
CA LEU A 22 41.88 -30.80 -6.81
C LEU A 22 41.96 -29.37 -7.31
N THR A 23 41.66 -29.18 -8.59
CA THR A 23 41.34 -27.87 -9.15
C THR A 23 40.19 -27.26 -8.35
N THR A 24 40.52 -26.30 -7.50
CA THR A 24 39.56 -25.40 -6.87
C THR A 24 38.82 -24.67 -7.98
N LEU A 25 37.55 -24.99 -8.20
CA LEU A 25 36.62 -24.05 -8.83
C LEU A 25 36.63 -22.82 -7.93
N GLY A 26 37.32 -21.78 -8.37
CA GLY A 26 37.38 -20.51 -7.66
C GLY A 26 35.97 -19.96 -7.57
N CYS A 27 35.40 -19.94 -6.36
CA CYS A 27 34.38 -18.94 -6.03
C CYS A 27 35.10 -17.60 -6.12
N ASP A 28 34.81 -16.84 -7.17
CA ASP A 28 35.18 -15.44 -7.28
C ASP A 28 34.53 -14.68 -6.11
N PRO A 29 35.31 -14.15 -5.13
CA PRO A 29 34.75 -13.45 -3.98
C PRO A 29 34.28 -12.03 -4.32
N ALA A 30 34.27 -11.65 -5.60
CA ALA A 30 33.94 -10.30 -6.07
C ALA A 30 32.76 -10.22 -7.06
N ALA A 31 31.98 -11.29 -7.25
CA ALA A 31 30.73 -11.17 -7.98
C ALA A 31 29.72 -10.38 -7.12
N GLN A 32 29.70 -9.05 -7.27
CA GLN A 32 28.61 -8.23 -6.74
C GLN A 32 27.30 -8.82 -7.26
N PRO A 33 26.26 -8.93 -6.41
CA PRO A 33 24.95 -9.35 -6.90
C PRO A 33 24.57 -8.46 -8.09
N PRO A 34 23.96 -9.03 -9.15
CA PRO A 34 23.59 -8.26 -10.32
C PRO A 34 22.80 -7.03 -9.88
N GLU A 35 23.14 -5.86 -10.42
CA GLU A 35 22.39 -4.64 -10.14
C GLU A 35 20.91 -4.87 -10.47
N PRO A 36 19.99 -4.33 -9.66
CA PRO A 36 18.56 -4.42 -9.95
C PRO A 36 18.29 -3.87 -11.36
N PRO A 37 17.40 -4.50 -12.15
CA PRO A 37 17.01 -3.96 -13.44
C PRO A 37 16.57 -2.50 -13.30
N SER A 38 16.96 -1.67 -14.26
CA SER A 38 16.53 -0.27 -14.30
C SER A 38 15.01 -0.17 -14.40
N TYR A 39 14.46 0.98 -13.99
CA TYR A 39 13.02 1.23 -14.05
C TYR A 39 12.42 0.98 -15.44
N GLU A 40 13.12 1.39 -16.51
CA GLU A 40 12.68 1.19 -17.89
C GLU A 40 12.70 -0.28 -18.30
N GLU A 41 13.70 -1.04 -17.86
CA GLU A 41 13.74 -2.50 -18.08
C GLU A 41 12.59 -3.21 -17.36
N GLN A 42 12.27 -2.79 -16.14
CA GLN A 42 11.14 -3.32 -15.40
C GLN A 42 9.81 -3.01 -16.10
N LEU A 43 9.61 -1.78 -16.59
CA LEU A 43 8.41 -1.43 -17.36
C LEU A 43 8.27 -2.25 -18.62
N LYS A 44 9.37 -2.44 -19.34
CA LYS A 44 9.39 -3.25 -20.57
C LYS A 44 9.10 -4.73 -20.29
N ALA A 45 9.58 -5.25 -19.16
CA ALA A 45 9.33 -6.63 -18.74
C ALA A 45 7.92 -6.84 -18.15
N PHE A 46 7.28 -5.78 -17.66
CA PHE A 46 5.93 -5.83 -17.11
C PHE A 46 4.89 -5.89 -18.24
N ASP A 47 4.49 -7.12 -18.59
CA ASP A 47 3.54 -7.38 -19.68
C ASP A 47 2.36 -8.25 -19.22
N PRO A 48 1.22 -7.62 -18.85
CA PRO A 48 0.01 -8.34 -18.47
C PRO A 48 -0.53 -9.26 -19.57
N ALA A 49 -0.22 -8.99 -20.85
CA ALA A 49 -0.69 -9.80 -21.99
C ALA A 49 -0.16 -11.24 -21.97
N GLN A 50 0.85 -11.54 -21.15
CA GLN A 50 1.34 -12.91 -20.95
C GLN A 50 0.34 -13.79 -20.19
N SER A 51 -0.64 -13.19 -19.51
CA SER A 51 -1.73 -13.88 -18.85
C SER A 51 -2.99 -13.87 -19.73
N PRO A 52 -3.71 -15.00 -19.89
CA PRO A 52 -4.99 -15.01 -20.62
C PRO A 52 -6.07 -14.14 -19.94
N ASP A 53 -5.89 -13.84 -18.65
CA ASP A 53 -6.83 -13.08 -17.85
C ASP A 53 -6.79 -11.57 -18.10
N TRP A 54 -5.83 -11.05 -18.86
CA TRP A 54 -5.70 -9.61 -19.13
C TRP A 54 -5.76 -9.33 -20.63
N LYS A 55 -6.71 -8.47 -21.00
CA LYS A 55 -6.88 -8.02 -22.39
C LYS A 55 -6.46 -6.56 -22.53
N LEU A 56 -5.54 -6.28 -23.45
CA LEU A 56 -5.21 -4.91 -23.83
C LEU A 56 -6.43 -4.25 -24.48
N GLU A 57 -6.89 -3.14 -23.91
CA GLU A 57 -8.03 -2.37 -24.43
C GLU A 57 -7.57 -1.06 -25.11
N GLY A 58 -6.36 -0.56 -24.81
CA GLY A 58 -5.79 0.59 -25.50
C GLY A 58 -4.76 1.38 -24.68
N ILE A 59 -4.65 2.67 -24.97
CA ILE A 59 -3.84 3.65 -24.23
C ILE A 59 -4.78 4.67 -23.60
N VAL A 60 -4.61 4.97 -22.32
CA VAL A 60 -5.41 5.99 -21.61
C VAL A 60 -4.69 7.34 -21.53
N PRO A 61 -5.43 8.47 -21.51
CA PRO A 61 -4.87 9.76 -21.15
C PRO A 61 -4.23 9.72 -19.75
N GLN A 62 -3.07 10.37 -19.65
CA GLN A 62 -2.30 10.48 -18.42
C GLN A 62 -2.05 11.95 -18.09
N ARG A 63 -2.21 12.33 -16.82
CA ARG A 63 -2.10 13.71 -16.36
C ARG A 63 -1.34 13.80 -15.03
N GLU A 64 -0.43 14.77 -14.91
CA GLU A 64 0.12 15.14 -13.59
C GLU A 64 -0.97 15.82 -12.75
N HIS A 65 -1.22 15.31 -11.55
CA HIS A 65 -2.13 15.96 -10.61
C HIS A 65 -1.36 17.09 -9.89
N ALA A 66 -1.88 18.31 -9.93
CA ALA A 66 -1.16 19.44 -9.35
C ALA A 66 -1.20 19.39 -7.81
N GLU A 67 -0.14 19.86 -7.16
CA GLU A 67 -0.10 19.94 -5.69
C GLU A 67 -1.24 20.82 -5.17
N GLY A 68 -2.02 20.30 -4.22
CA GLY A 68 -3.15 21.01 -3.63
C GLY A 68 -4.39 21.10 -4.50
N GLU A 69 -4.41 20.52 -5.70
CA GLU A 69 -5.63 20.35 -6.48
C GLU A 69 -6.55 19.34 -5.75
N ALA A 70 -7.76 19.78 -5.42
CA ALA A 70 -8.78 18.86 -4.92
C ALA A 70 -9.07 17.81 -5.99
N MET A 71 -9.12 16.54 -5.62
CA MET A 71 -9.57 15.50 -6.55
C MET A 71 -11.05 15.76 -6.85
N ASP A 72 -11.40 16.02 -8.11
CA ASP A 72 -12.77 16.39 -8.50
C ASP A 72 -13.72 15.19 -8.28
N PRO A 73 -14.68 15.26 -7.33
CA PRO A 73 -15.59 14.15 -7.06
C PRO A 73 -16.83 14.16 -7.97
N ALA A 74 -16.99 15.15 -8.87
CA ALA A 74 -18.27 15.47 -9.50
C ALA A 74 -18.40 15.13 -10.99
N ALA A 75 -17.36 14.59 -11.64
CA ALA A 75 -17.50 14.13 -13.01
C ALA A 75 -18.25 12.77 -13.05
N PRO A 76 -19.35 12.63 -13.81
CA PRO A 76 -19.98 11.32 -14.00
C PRO A 76 -18.98 10.38 -14.68
N PRO A 77 -18.90 9.10 -14.25
CA PRO A 77 -17.87 8.20 -14.74
C PRO A 77 -18.00 8.02 -16.25
N LYS A 78 -16.92 8.29 -16.98
CA LYS A 78 -16.81 7.96 -18.42
C LYS A 78 -15.99 6.69 -18.63
N VAL A 79 -15.33 6.17 -17.60
CA VAL A 79 -14.73 4.84 -17.64
C VAL A 79 -15.84 3.81 -17.42
N PRO A 80 -15.97 2.78 -18.27
CA PRO A 80 -16.86 1.66 -17.99
C PRO A 80 -16.49 1.06 -16.62
N SER A 81 -17.49 0.60 -15.85
CA SER A 81 -17.18 -0.20 -14.66
C SER A 81 -16.42 -1.46 -15.08
N GLY A 82 -15.26 -1.70 -14.46
CA GLY A 82 -14.43 -2.85 -14.83
C GLY A 82 -13.11 -2.86 -14.09
N ASP A 83 -12.47 -4.03 -14.02
CA ASP A 83 -11.17 -4.22 -13.39
C ASP A 83 -10.05 -3.81 -14.35
N TYR A 84 -9.39 -2.68 -14.08
CA TYR A 84 -8.38 -2.14 -14.98
C TYR A 84 -7.01 -2.11 -14.33
N LEU A 85 -6.01 -2.48 -15.13
CA LEU A 85 -4.60 -2.30 -14.84
C LEU A 85 -4.00 -1.34 -15.85
N ILE A 86 -3.48 -0.21 -15.36
CA ILE A 86 -2.85 0.82 -16.17
C ILE A 86 -1.36 0.87 -15.89
N LEU A 87 -0.57 0.58 -16.91
CA LEU A 87 0.88 0.69 -16.84
C LEU A 87 1.33 2.15 -16.82
N ALA A 88 2.54 2.41 -16.33
CA ALA A 88 3.15 3.74 -16.36
C ALA A 88 3.19 4.35 -17.77
N ASP A 89 3.36 3.53 -18.81
CA ASP A 89 3.39 3.96 -20.21
C ASP A 89 2.00 4.24 -20.82
N GLY A 90 0.93 4.09 -20.04
CA GLY A 90 -0.44 4.39 -20.45
C GLY A 90 -1.20 3.20 -21.03
N ARG A 91 -0.56 2.04 -21.25
CA ARG A 91 -1.29 0.83 -21.67
C ARG A 91 -2.32 0.43 -20.63
N MET A 92 -3.56 0.24 -21.09
CA MET A 92 -4.71 -0.16 -20.31
C MET A 92 -5.09 -1.61 -20.60
N PHE A 93 -5.10 -2.43 -19.55
CA PHE A 93 -5.54 -3.81 -19.60
C PHE A 93 -6.81 -3.97 -18.78
N ARG A 94 -7.82 -4.66 -19.33
CA ARG A 94 -9.01 -5.08 -18.60
C ARG A 94 -8.87 -6.52 -18.16
N TYR A 95 -9.20 -6.81 -16.92
CA TYR A 95 -9.27 -8.17 -16.41
C TYR A 95 -10.49 -8.88 -17.00
N VAL A 96 -10.28 -10.09 -17.50
CA VAL A 96 -11.30 -10.97 -18.11
C VAL A 96 -11.26 -12.39 -17.52
N GLY A 97 -10.37 -12.64 -16.55
CA GLY A 97 -10.18 -13.96 -15.93
C GLY A 97 -11.20 -14.34 -14.86
N GLN A 98 -12.26 -13.54 -14.64
CA GLN A 98 -13.37 -14.01 -13.82
C GLN A 98 -14.23 -14.97 -14.66
N GLU A 99 -14.07 -16.28 -14.42
CA GLU A 99 -15.25 -17.14 -14.45
C GLU A 99 -16.29 -16.45 -13.55
N PRO A 100 -17.52 -16.19 -14.01
CA PRO A 100 -18.51 -15.54 -13.18
C PRO A 100 -18.71 -16.42 -11.94
N LEU A 101 -18.31 -15.91 -10.77
CA LEU A 101 -18.76 -16.49 -9.52
C LEU A 101 -20.29 -16.46 -9.60
N PRO A 102 -20.98 -17.63 -9.50
CA PRO A 102 -22.42 -17.63 -9.56
C PRO A 102 -22.93 -16.67 -8.49
N GLU A 103 -23.79 -15.73 -8.90
CA GLU A 103 -24.47 -14.72 -8.07
C GLU A 103 -25.00 -15.31 -6.74
N ALA A 104 -25.31 -16.62 -6.75
CA ALA A 104 -25.76 -17.41 -5.61
C ALA A 104 -24.75 -17.61 -4.46
N LEU A 105 -23.45 -17.31 -4.62
CA LEU A 105 -22.48 -17.37 -3.51
C LEU A 105 -22.40 -16.08 -2.67
N PHE A 106 -23.01 -14.99 -3.14
CA PHE A 106 -23.02 -13.69 -2.46
C PHE A 106 -24.24 -13.48 -1.55
N SER A 107 -25.16 -14.45 -1.47
CA SER A 107 -26.26 -14.48 -0.48
C SER A 107 -25.79 -15.04 0.86
N GLY A 108 -24.65 -14.55 1.35
CA GLY A 108 -24.19 -14.75 2.72
C GLY A 108 -24.55 -13.50 3.51
N GLY A 109 -25.74 -13.49 4.12
CA GLY A 109 -26.28 -12.35 4.85
C GLY A 109 -25.33 -11.86 5.95
N GLY A 110 -24.62 -10.78 5.66
CA GLY A 110 -24.30 -9.80 6.68
C GLY A 110 -25.58 -9.03 6.99
N SER A 111 -25.85 -8.77 8.26
CA SER A 111 -26.97 -7.89 8.62
C SER A 111 -26.52 -6.46 8.37
N ASP A 112 -27.06 -5.82 7.34
CA ASP A 112 -26.88 -4.38 7.15
C ASP A 112 -27.46 -3.66 8.38
N ARG A 113 -26.60 -2.93 9.12
CA ARG A 113 -27.04 -1.99 10.16
C ARG A 113 -27.20 -0.56 9.63
N GLY A 114 -26.67 -0.27 8.44
CA GLY A 114 -26.80 1.02 7.78
C GLY A 114 -27.82 0.97 6.63
N GLU A 115 -28.64 2.02 6.52
CA GLU A 115 -29.33 2.30 5.26
C GLU A 115 -28.29 2.70 4.21
N ASP A 116 -28.27 2.00 3.07
CA ASP A 116 -27.50 2.42 1.90
C ASP A 116 -27.93 3.83 1.52
N VAL A 117 -27.08 4.82 1.81
CA VAL A 117 -27.31 6.18 1.33
C VAL A 117 -27.09 6.17 -0.18
N ASP A 118 -28.19 6.18 -0.93
CA ASP A 118 -28.21 6.28 -2.39
C ASP A 118 -27.20 7.34 -2.87
N ALA A 119 -26.20 6.88 -3.64
CA ALA A 119 -25.12 7.70 -4.20
C ALA A 119 -25.58 8.82 -5.15
N ALA A 120 -26.89 8.95 -5.41
CA ALA A 120 -27.48 9.91 -6.33
C ALA A 120 -27.97 11.22 -5.67
N GLY A 121 -27.91 11.36 -4.35
CA GLY A 121 -28.53 12.49 -3.62
C GLY A 121 -27.60 13.41 -2.83
N LEU A 122 -26.29 13.17 -2.81
CA LEU A 122 -25.38 13.86 -1.87
C LEU A 122 -24.68 15.04 -2.54
N GLY A 123 -25.21 16.25 -2.30
CA GLY A 123 -24.52 17.51 -2.57
C GLY A 123 -23.18 17.58 -1.81
N SER A 124 -22.13 18.00 -2.51
CA SER A 124 -20.75 18.20 -2.02
C SER A 124 -20.28 17.21 -0.94
N GLN A 125 -19.92 15.99 -1.36
CA GLN A 125 -19.17 15.04 -0.53
C GLN A 125 -17.88 15.70 -0.01
N GLU A 126 -17.73 15.83 1.30
CA GLU A 126 -16.47 16.27 1.92
C GLU A 126 -15.49 15.09 1.94
N GLN A 127 -14.27 15.33 1.46
CA GLN A 127 -13.20 14.32 1.38
C GLN A 127 -12.58 14.08 2.77
N GLY A 128 -13.35 13.44 3.65
CA GLY A 128 -12.95 13.16 5.03
C GLY A 128 -13.11 14.37 5.94
N ILE A 129 -13.43 14.13 7.21
CA ILE A 129 -13.73 15.18 8.17
C ILE A 129 -13.08 14.95 9.53
N ILE A 130 -12.87 16.07 10.22
CA ILE A 130 -12.63 16.09 11.66
C ILE A 130 -13.98 15.99 12.35
N ILE A 131 -14.14 15.02 13.23
CA ILE A 131 -15.39 14.78 13.95
C ILE A 131 -15.27 15.44 15.33
N GLY A 132 -15.89 16.61 15.47
CA GLY A 132 -15.76 17.42 16.68
C GLY A 132 -14.39 18.12 16.75
N THR A 133 -13.58 17.79 17.74
CA THR A 133 -12.24 18.37 17.93
C THR A 133 -11.18 17.48 17.30
N ASP A 134 -10.23 18.08 16.57
CA ASP A 134 -9.11 17.36 15.96
C ASP A 134 -8.24 16.66 17.02
N GLY A 135 -8.40 15.35 17.14
CA GLY A 135 -7.70 14.48 18.09
C GLY A 135 -6.47 13.80 17.51
N ARG A 136 -6.07 14.14 16.28
CA ARG A 136 -4.91 13.50 15.63
C ARG A 136 -3.61 13.91 16.28
N SER A 137 -2.62 13.03 16.18
CA SER A 137 -1.24 13.34 16.58
C SER A 137 -0.31 13.24 15.37
N VAL A 138 0.65 14.16 15.30
CA VAL A 138 1.65 14.18 14.22
C VAL A 138 2.81 13.22 14.53
N VAL A 139 3.36 12.60 13.48
CA VAL A 139 4.57 11.77 13.55
C VAL A 139 5.72 12.50 12.85
N THR A 140 6.66 13.03 13.63
CA THR A 140 7.79 13.84 13.13
C THR A 140 9.17 13.20 13.33
N SER A 141 9.29 12.21 14.21
CA SER A 141 10.59 11.59 14.52
C SER A 141 11.05 10.65 13.40
N ASP A 142 12.27 10.85 12.90
CA ASP A 142 12.95 9.92 11.99
C ASP A 142 12.96 8.49 12.53
N THR A 143 13.22 8.31 13.83
CA THR A 143 13.24 6.98 14.46
C THR A 143 11.89 6.29 14.31
N THR A 144 10.79 7.02 14.53
CA THR A 144 9.44 6.48 14.39
C THR A 144 9.09 6.21 12.93
N LEU A 145 9.41 7.15 12.02
CA LEU A 145 9.13 7.03 10.58
C LEU A 145 9.94 5.91 9.89
N ARG A 146 11.11 5.54 10.46
CA ARG A 146 11.92 4.39 10.03
C ARG A 146 11.50 3.08 10.69
N ALA A 147 10.72 3.14 11.78
CA ALA A 147 10.21 1.95 12.45
C ALA A 147 8.99 1.37 11.71
N TRP A 148 8.81 0.05 11.81
CA TRP A 148 7.59 -0.61 11.37
C TRP A 148 6.51 -0.38 12.43
N PRO A 149 5.26 -0.07 12.06
CA PRO A 149 4.71 -0.09 10.70
C PRO A 149 4.87 1.22 9.90
N HIS A 150 5.29 2.34 10.50
CA HIS A 150 5.28 3.67 9.84
C HIS A 150 6.04 3.71 8.51
N ARG A 151 7.20 3.07 8.39
CA ARG A 151 7.97 3.03 7.13
C ARG A 151 7.25 2.32 5.97
N SER A 152 6.22 1.54 6.25
CA SER A 152 5.40 0.84 5.26
C SER A 152 4.16 1.64 4.83
N ILE A 153 3.92 2.78 5.47
CA ILE A 153 2.84 3.72 5.14
C ILE A 153 3.50 4.93 4.49
N GLY A 154 2.97 5.42 3.38
CA GLY A 154 3.63 6.47 2.63
C GLY A 154 2.68 7.41 1.90
N ALA A 155 3.20 8.59 1.59
CA ALA A 155 2.50 9.59 0.81
C ALA A 155 2.53 9.19 -0.67
N VAL A 156 1.39 9.37 -1.35
CA VAL A 156 1.30 9.25 -2.81
C VAL A 156 1.60 10.61 -3.41
N ILE A 157 2.70 10.67 -4.17
CA ILE A 157 3.25 11.88 -4.77
C ILE A 157 2.96 11.89 -6.27
N TYR A 158 2.40 12.98 -6.78
CA TYR A 158 1.88 13.10 -8.16
C TYR A 158 2.85 13.79 -9.14
N SER A 159 4.01 14.23 -8.65
CA SER A 159 5.08 14.78 -9.48
C SER A 159 6.44 14.60 -8.80
N SER A 160 7.52 14.53 -9.57
CA SER A 160 8.87 14.40 -8.99
C SER A 160 9.33 15.66 -8.24
N THR A 161 8.75 16.80 -8.57
CA THR A 161 9.02 18.10 -7.92
C THR A 161 8.13 18.34 -6.71
N ALA A 162 7.03 17.57 -6.59
CA ALA A 162 6.11 17.70 -5.48
C ALA A 162 6.79 17.39 -4.15
N THR A 163 6.52 18.27 -3.21
CA THR A 163 7.06 18.32 -1.87
C THR A 163 6.16 17.64 -0.85
N SER A 164 4.88 17.49 -1.17
CA SER A 164 3.89 16.76 -0.37
C SER A 164 2.99 15.88 -1.24
N GLY A 165 2.32 14.91 -0.62
CA GLY A 165 1.37 14.03 -1.28
C GLY A 165 -0.06 14.53 -1.25
N GLY A 166 -0.88 13.99 -2.15
CA GLY A 166 -2.34 14.23 -2.19
C GLY A 166 -3.18 13.04 -1.72
N CYS A 167 -2.53 11.91 -1.44
CA CYS A 167 -3.15 10.67 -0.95
C CYS A 167 -2.17 9.89 -0.08
N THR A 168 -2.68 8.84 0.55
CA THR A 168 -1.94 7.89 1.36
C THR A 168 -1.96 6.50 0.72
N ALA A 169 -0.88 5.75 0.86
CA ALA A 169 -0.84 4.33 0.52
C ALA A 169 -0.16 3.51 1.61
N THR A 170 -0.51 2.24 1.73
CA THR A 170 0.06 1.31 2.71
C THR A 170 0.57 0.05 2.03
N MET A 171 1.82 -0.31 2.26
CA MET A 171 2.40 -1.53 1.71
C MET A 171 1.70 -2.77 2.29
N ILE A 172 1.18 -3.58 1.38
CA ILE A 172 0.54 -4.88 1.64
C ILE A 172 1.33 -6.03 0.99
N GLY A 173 2.50 -5.73 0.41
CA GLY A 173 3.43 -6.73 -0.08
C GLY A 173 4.78 -6.11 -0.41
N PRO A 174 5.75 -6.93 -0.86
CA PRO A 174 7.13 -6.48 -1.11
C PRO A 174 7.26 -5.28 -2.06
N ARG A 175 6.34 -5.15 -3.00
CA ARG A 175 6.28 -4.06 -4.00
C ARG A 175 4.85 -3.59 -4.27
N HIS A 176 3.94 -3.83 -3.33
CA HIS A 176 2.50 -3.62 -3.51
C HIS A 176 1.96 -2.74 -2.40
N ALA A 177 1.32 -1.63 -2.75
CA ALA A 177 0.71 -0.73 -1.78
C ALA A 177 -0.75 -0.46 -2.13
N VAL A 178 -1.64 -0.58 -1.15
CA VAL A 178 -3.06 -0.26 -1.31
C VAL A 178 -3.31 1.23 -1.05
N THR A 179 -4.23 1.81 -1.82
CA THR A 179 -4.68 3.21 -1.71
C THR A 179 -6.15 3.31 -2.14
N ALA A 180 -6.71 4.51 -2.27
CA ALA A 180 -8.07 4.70 -2.82
C ALA A 180 -8.03 4.73 -4.35
N ALA A 181 -9.11 4.31 -5.02
CA ALA A 181 -9.18 4.31 -6.48
C ALA A 181 -9.17 5.73 -7.05
N HIS A 182 -9.87 6.66 -6.40
CA HIS A 182 -9.87 8.08 -6.79
C HIS A 182 -8.49 8.75 -6.61
N CYS A 183 -7.54 8.13 -5.89
CA CYS A 183 -6.15 8.58 -5.89
C CYS A 183 -5.41 8.22 -7.18
N LEU A 184 -5.98 7.35 -8.03
CA LEU A 184 -5.34 6.81 -9.22
C LEU A 184 -5.96 7.34 -10.52
N HIS A 185 -7.23 7.76 -10.49
CA HIS A 185 -7.95 8.30 -11.64
C HIS A 185 -9.07 9.28 -11.25
N ASP A 186 -9.47 10.13 -12.19
CA ASP A 186 -10.52 11.14 -12.02
C ASP A 186 -11.96 10.59 -12.19
N GLY A 187 -12.09 9.32 -12.59
CA GLY A 187 -13.39 8.71 -12.88
C GLY A 187 -13.96 9.04 -14.27
N ALA A 188 -13.52 10.15 -14.86
CA ALA A 188 -13.85 10.59 -16.22
C ALA A 188 -12.94 10.01 -17.30
N GLY A 189 -12.00 9.14 -16.94
CA GLY A 189 -11.13 8.40 -17.87
C GLY A 189 -9.69 8.88 -17.94
N THR A 190 -9.32 9.85 -17.11
CA THR A 190 -7.93 10.24 -16.93
C THR A 190 -7.31 9.51 -15.75
N TRP A 191 -6.12 8.96 -15.95
CA TRP A 191 -5.33 8.34 -14.89
C TRP A 191 -4.16 9.23 -14.50
N TYR A 192 -3.91 9.35 -13.20
CA TYR A 192 -2.89 10.27 -12.69
C TYR A 192 -1.49 9.72 -12.86
N TRP A 193 -0.60 10.48 -13.50
CA TRP A 193 0.77 10.11 -13.82
C TRP A 193 1.68 11.34 -13.93
N PRO A 194 2.93 11.31 -13.45
CA PRO A 194 3.59 10.21 -12.76
C PRO A 194 3.06 10.01 -11.34
N LEU A 195 3.28 8.82 -10.79
CA LEU A 195 2.94 8.48 -9.42
C LEU A 195 4.17 7.89 -8.71
N TYR A 196 4.39 8.34 -7.49
CA TYR A 196 5.44 7.83 -6.62
C TYR A 196 4.92 7.53 -5.22
N PHE A 197 5.52 6.54 -4.57
CA PHE A 197 5.28 6.20 -3.18
C PHE A 197 6.44 6.71 -2.31
N SER A 198 6.15 7.54 -1.32
CA SER A 198 7.14 8.07 -0.38
C SER A 198 7.00 7.41 1.00
N PRO A 199 7.79 6.36 1.32
CA PRO A 199 7.65 5.59 2.55
C PRO A 199 8.03 6.38 3.80
N GLY A 200 7.14 6.44 4.80
CA GLY A 200 7.34 7.19 6.02
C GLY A 200 7.71 8.66 5.75
N HIS A 201 7.08 9.27 4.74
CA HIS A 201 7.29 10.66 4.36
C HIS A 201 7.20 11.59 5.58
N LYS A 202 8.11 12.58 5.65
CA LYS A 202 8.26 13.50 6.79
C LYS A 202 7.88 14.93 6.40
N GLY A 203 6.71 15.07 5.77
CA GLY A 203 6.16 16.37 5.38
C GLY A 203 7.11 17.25 4.57
N GLU A 204 6.95 18.55 4.76
CA GLU A 204 7.74 19.57 4.09
C GLU A 204 9.16 19.67 4.64
N GLY A 205 10.08 20.14 3.79
CA GLY A 205 11.49 20.32 4.14
C GLY A 205 12.45 19.52 3.25
N SER A 206 13.75 19.67 3.52
CA SER A 206 14.81 19.02 2.74
C SER A 206 15.04 17.56 3.15
N ASP A 207 14.67 17.18 4.37
CA ASP A 207 14.82 15.86 4.98
C ASP A 207 13.52 15.02 4.97
N ARG A 208 12.63 15.30 4.01
CA ARG A 208 11.29 14.69 3.84
C ARG A 208 11.26 13.18 3.56
N THR A 209 12.39 12.58 3.20
CA THR A 209 12.50 11.16 2.80
C THR A 209 13.39 10.36 3.74
N PRO A 210 12.96 10.05 4.97
CA PRO A 210 13.78 9.29 5.90
C PRO A 210 14.07 7.88 5.35
N ASN A 211 13.15 7.27 4.59
CA ASN A 211 13.32 5.92 4.02
C ASN A 211 13.84 5.92 2.56
N GLY A 212 14.60 6.96 2.19
CA GLY A 212 15.24 7.09 0.88
C GLY A 212 14.31 7.59 -0.23
N ALA A 213 14.78 7.52 -1.47
CA ALA A 213 14.09 8.07 -2.64
C ALA A 213 12.65 7.56 -2.79
N TYR A 214 11.78 8.33 -3.46
CA TYR A 214 10.43 7.83 -3.75
C TYR A 214 10.50 6.57 -4.62
N ARG A 215 9.58 5.64 -4.42
CA ARG A 215 9.45 4.45 -5.27
C ARG A 215 8.56 4.78 -6.45
N LYS A 216 9.07 4.55 -7.66
CA LYS A 216 8.27 4.72 -8.89
C LYS A 216 7.17 3.67 -8.97
N VAL A 217 6.02 4.06 -9.52
CA VAL A 217 4.91 3.14 -9.79
C VAL A 217 5.01 2.60 -11.21
N VAL A 218 5.06 1.27 -11.34
CA VAL A 218 5.15 0.55 -12.62
C VAL A 218 3.76 0.33 -13.22
N ALA A 219 2.78 0.03 -12.36
CA ALA A 219 1.39 -0.18 -12.76
C ALA A 219 0.43 0.16 -11.62
N ARG A 220 -0.82 0.47 -12.00
CA ARG A 220 -1.91 0.86 -11.10
C ARG A 220 -3.12 0.03 -11.40
N TYR A 221 -3.78 -0.47 -10.37
CA TYR A 221 -5.04 -1.16 -10.51
C TYR A 221 -6.15 -0.39 -9.79
N ALA A 222 -7.31 -0.27 -10.43
CA ALA A 222 -8.56 0.14 -9.81
C ALA A 222 -9.77 -0.37 -10.61
N ARG A 223 -10.93 -0.44 -9.95
CA ARG A 223 -12.20 -0.82 -10.60
C ARG A 223 -13.08 0.40 -10.89
N THR A 224 -13.42 1.12 -9.83
CA THR A 224 -14.30 2.30 -9.80
C THR A 224 -13.96 3.07 -8.52
N TYR A 225 -14.51 4.26 -8.33
CA TYR A 225 -14.39 5.04 -7.10
C TYR A 225 -15.71 5.09 -6.31
N ASP A 226 -16.67 4.19 -6.60
CA ASP A 226 -17.88 4.01 -5.82
C ASP A 226 -17.56 3.66 -4.35
N ALA A 227 -18.45 4.02 -3.42
CA ALA A 227 -18.25 3.87 -1.98
C ALA A 227 -17.65 2.51 -1.56
N GLY A 228 -18.22 1.42 -2.05
CA GLY A 228 -17.76 0.06 -1.76
C GLY A 228 -16.52 -0.39 -2.53
N TRP A 229 -16.09 0.32 -3.57
CA TRP A 229 -15.05 -0.15 -4.48
C TRP A 229 -13.89 0.83 -4.66
N ASP A 230 -13.89 1.95 -3.94
CA ASP A 230 -12.88 3.00 -3.98
C ASP A 230 -11.56 2.59 -3.29
N TYR A 231 -10.99 1.48 -3.76
CA TYR A 231 -9.67 1.02 -3.40
C TYR A 231 -8.90 0.68 -4.67
N GLY A 232 -7.60 0.84 -4.60
CA GLY A 232 -6.69 0.57 -5.70
C GLY A 232 -5.37 0.02 -5.22
N LEU A 233 -4.59 -0.52 -6.15
CA LEU A 233 -3.27 -1.08 -5.91
C LEU A 233 -2.22 -0.32 -6.71
N LEU A 234 -1.16 0.09 -6.04
CA LEU A 234 0.09 0.53 -6.63
C LEU A 234 1.05 -0.65 -6.71
N ILE A 235 1.54 -0.93 -7.91
CA ILE A 235 2.64 -1.87 -8.15
C ILE A 235 3.90 -1.03 -8.31
N LEU A 236 4.76 -1.08 -7.31
CA LEU A 236 5.99 -0.30 -7.22
C LEU A 236 7.11 -0.95 -8.03
N GLU A 237 8.12 -0.16 -8.38
CA GLU A 237 9.39 -0.69 -8.89
C GLU A 237 9.95 -1.73 -7.93
N ASP A 238 10.36 -2.86 -8.49
CA ASP A 238 10.90 -3.97 -7.74
C ASP A 238 12.34 -3.67 -7.36
N ARG A 239 12.55 -3.45 -6.06
CA ARG A 239 13.84 -3.08 -5.51
C ARG A 239 14.04 -3.69 -4.14
N PRO A 240 15.28 -4.07 -3.77
CA PRO A 240 15.56 -4.59 -2.44
C PRO A 240 15.23 -3.57 -1.35
N GLU A 241 15.45 -2.26 -1.62
CA GLU A 241 15.13 -1.21 -0.66
C GLU A 241 13.62 -1.03 -0.47
N THR A 242 12.79 -1.36 -1.47
CA THR A 242 11.32 -1.38 -1.32
C THR A 242 10.89 -2.58 -0.48
N ALA A 243 11.35 -3.78 -0.83
CA ALA A 243 10.99 -5.01 -0.12
C ALA A 243 11.39 -4.98 1.37
N SER A 244 12.53 -4.34 1.69
CA SER A 244 13.03 -4.22 3.06
C SER A 244 12.19 -3.31 3.99
N LEU A 245 11.27 -2.51 3.45
CA LEU A 245 10.35 -1.68 4.26
C LEU A 245 9.40 -2.54 5.10
N GLY A 246 9.15 -3.78 4.67
CA GLY A 246 8.10 -4.61 5.23
C GLY A 246 6.70 -4.11 4.83
N TRP A 247 5.69 -4.83 5.25
CA TRP A 247 4.31 -4.59 4.84
C TRP A 247 3.35 -5.06 5.94
N LEU A 248 2.10 -4.61 5.88
CA LEU A 248 1.04 -5.04 6.78
C LEU A 248 0.37 -6.33 6.28
N GLY A 249 -0.25 -7.08 7.19
CA GLY A 249 -1.27 -8.06 6.83
C GLY A 249 -2.45 -7.38 6.16
N PHE A 250 -3.24 -8.11 5.40
CA PHE A 250 -4.56 -7.65 4.95
C PHE A 250 -5.51 -8.83 4.96
N GLY A 251 -6.79 -8.57 5.19
CA GLY A 251 -7.76 -9.65 5.37
C GLY A 251 -9.19 -9.17 5.40
N TRP A 252 -10.08 -10.16 5.43
CA TRP A 252 -11.52 -9.98 5.52
C TRP A 252 -12.08 -10.99 6.52
N TRP A 253 -13.22 -10.68 7.11
CA TRP A 253 -13.93 -11.55 8.04
C TRP A 253 -15.40 -11.65 7.64
N SER A 254 -15.93 -12.87 7.64
CA SER A 254 -17.33 -13.13 7.30
C SER A 254 -18.30 -12.77 8.42
N SER A 255 -17.84 -12.82 9.66
CA SER A 255 -18.68 -12.53 10.82
C SER A 255 -18.70 -11.03 11.08
N ASP A 256 -19.90 -10.46 11.05
CA ASP A 256 -20.12 -9.04 11.33
C ASP A 256 -19.68 -8.62 12.75
N SER A 257 -19.74 -9.53 13.72
CA SER A 257 -19.24 -9.28 15.08
C SER A 257 -17.72 -9.05 15.13
N PHE A 258 -16.98 -9.34 14.05
CA PHE A 258 -15.58 -8.91 13.93
C PHE A 258 -15.45 -7.38 13.83
N TYR A 259 -16.44 -6.72 13.23
CA TYR A 259 -16.41 -5.29 12.91
C TYR A 259 -17.13 -4.43 13.96
N GLU A 260 -18.03 -5.01 14.76
CA GLU A 260 -18.69 -4.31 15.87
C GLU A 260 -17.68 -3.68 16.84
N ASP A 261 -17.76 -2.36 17.01
CA ASP A 261 -16.90 -1.53 17.87
C ASP A 261 -15.39 -1.79 17.68
N ARG A 262 -15.01 -2.27 16.50
CA ARG A 262 -13.66 -2.73 16.23
C ARG A 262 -12.68 -1.58 16.28
N ALA A 263 -11.68 -1.68 17.16
CA ALA A 263 -10.63 -0.67 17.25
C ALA A 263 -9.87 -0.54 15.92
N LEU A 264 -9.71 0.70 15.48
CA LEU A 264 -9.03 1.11 14.27
C LEU A 264 -7.87 2.05 14.56
N ARG A 265 -6.87 1.97 13.69
CA ARG A 265 -5.76 2.90 13.62
C ARG A 265 -5.65 3.38 12.18
N VAL A 266 -5.69 4.69 11.98
CA VAL A 266 -5.58 5.31 10.66
C VAL A 266 -4.36 6.21 10.66
N PHE A 267 -3.47 5.96 9.72
CA PHE A 267 -2.27 6.75 9.48
C PHE A 267 -2.37 7.31 8.09
N GLY A 268 -2.20 8.62 7.95
CA GLY A 268 -2.35 9.26 6.66
C GLY A 268 -1.60 10.57 6.56
N TYR A 269 -1.63 11.08 5.34
CA TYR A 269 -0.95 12.30 4.93
C TYR A 269 -1.99 13.35 4.56
N PRO A 270 -2.59 14.04 5.55
CA PRO A 270 -3.43 15.19 5.26
C PRO A 270 -2.70 16.17 4.34
N GLY A 271 -3.43 16.76 3.40
CA GLY A 271 -2.86 17.73 2.45
C GLY A 271 -2.15 18.86 3.19
N ALA A 272 -1.05 19.34 2.63
CA ALA A 272 -0.13 20.19 3.36
C ALA A 272 -0.75 21.51 3.87
N ASN A 273 -1.61 22.14 3.07
CA ASN A 273 -2.17 23.45 3.34
C ASN A 273 -3.39 23.46 4.29
N TYR A 274 -3.88 22.30 4.72
CA TYR A 274 -5.00 22.24 5.65
C TYR A 274 -4.54 22.54 7.08
N ALA A 275 -5.45 22.96 7.96
CA ALA A 275 -5.15 23.14 9.37
C ALA A 275 -5.07 21.79 10.10
N CYS A 276 -4.07 21.64 10.98
CA CYS A 276 -3.92 20.48 11.85
C CYS A 276 -3.66 20.95 13.29
N ALA A 277 -4.44 20.49 14.26
CA ALA A 277 -4.29 20.93 15.65
C ALA A 277 -2.93 20.55 16.24
N ALA A 278 -2.40 19.38 15.87
CA ALA A 278 -1.07 18.92 16.26
C ALA A 278 0.03 19.35 15.26
N SER A 279 -0.19 20.41 14.49
CA SER A 279 0.76 20.88 13.48
C SER A 279 2.14 21.17 14.09
N PRO A 280 3.23 20.68 13.47
CA PRO A 280 4.59 21.08 13.82
C PRO A 280 4.98 22.43 13.19
N ASN A 281 4.22 22.92 12.20
CA ASN A 281 4.49 24.18 11.51
C ASN A 281 3.95 25.36 12.33
N SER A 282 4.68 26.48 12.31
CA SER A 282 4.28 27.68 13.06
C SER A 282 3.01 28.35 12.53
N ASP A 283 2.62 28.05 11.30
CA ASP A 283 1.38 28.54 10.67
C ASP A 283 0.17 27.63 10.95
N GLY A 284 0.35 26.52 11.66
CA GLY A 284 -0.72 25.58 12.01
C GLY A 284 -1.12 24.64 10.87
N THR A 285 -0.40 24.64 9.75
CA THR A 285 -0.71 23.79 8.59
C THR A 285 -0.25 22.36 8.80
N CYS A 286 -0.92 21.40 8.15
CA CYS A 286 -0.57 19.98 8.27
C CYS A 286 0.82 19.67 7.70
N GLY A 287 1.34 20.49 6.78
CA GLY A 287 2.70 20.43 6.24
C GLY A 287 3.05 19.10 5.55
N GLY A 288 2.05 18.32 5.15
CA GLY A 288 2.23 17.01 4.52
C GLY A 288 2.84 15.94 5.45
N TYR A 289 2.88 16.20 6.77
CA TYR A 289 3.38 15.23 7.74
C TYR A 289 2.43 14.03 7.85
N MET A 290 2.95 12.91 8.37
CA MET A 290 2.10 11.79 8.75
C MET A 290 1.34 12.14 10.03
N TYR A 291 0.02 11.96 10.02
CA TYR A 291 -0.82 12.05 11.20
C TYR A 291 -1.44 10.69 11.49
N GLN A 292 -1.67 10.42 12.77
CA GLN A 292 -2.33 9.22 13.24
C GLN A 292 -3.60 9.56 14.01
N SER A 293 -4.62 8.73 13.80
CA SER A 293 -5.92 8.78 14.46
C SER A 293 -6.26 7.38 14.97
N PHE A 294 -6.81 7.30 16.19
CA PHE A 294 -7.24 6.06 16.82
C PHE A 294 -8.72 6.16 17.17
N CYS A 295 -9.51 5.18 16.73
CA CYS A 295 -10.96 5.19 16.87
C CYS A 295 -11.50 3.76 16.87
N SER A 296 -12.82 3.62 16.69
CA SER A 296 -13.47 2.35 16.35
C SER A 296 -14.26 2.47 15.05
N VAL A 297 -14.59 1.32 14.48
CA VAL A 297 -15.72 1.18 13.55
C VAL A 297 -16.98 1.62 14.28
N SER A 298 -17.75 2.52 13.66
CA SER A 298 -19.03 3.01 14.19
C SER A 298 -20.23 2.35 13.54
N ASP A 299 -20.09 1.91 12.29
CA ASP A 299 -21.12 1.19 11.54
C ASP A 299 -20.48 0.43 10.36
N TYR A 300 -21.20 -0.50 9.76
CA TYR A 300 -20.72 -1.27 8.61
C TYR A 300 -21.88 -1.83 7.76
N SER A 301 -21.60 -2.01 6.46
CA SER A 301 -22.44 -2.74 5.52
C SER A 301 -21.68 -3.95 4.95
N SER A 302 -22.26 -4.59 3.94
CA SER A 302 -21.60 -5.64 3.16
C SER A 302 -20.25 -5.21 2.55
N ASP A 303 -20.07 -3.94 2.17
CA ASP A 303 -18.94 -3.46 1.38
C ASP A 303 -18.27 -2.18 1.88
N VAL A 304 -18.82 -1.52 2.91
CA VAL A 304 -18.32 -0.27 3.51
C VAL A 304 -18.11 -0.41 5.02
N LEU A 305 -17.07 0.24 5.55
CA LEU A 305 -16.88 0.50 6.98
C LEU A 305 -17.03 2.00 7.25
N TYR A 306 -17.77 2.34 8.29
CA TYR A 306 -17.85 3.68 8.86
C TYR A 306 -17.01 3.73 10.14
N HIS A 307 -16.34 4.86 10.39
CA HIS A 307 -15.44 5.02 11.51
C HIS A 307 -15.40 6.45 12.03
N GLN A 308 -14.98 6.59 13.29
CA GLN A 308 -14.87 7.89 13.97
C GLN A 308 -13.47 8.49 13.95
N CYS A 309 -12.53 7.89 13.22
CA CYS A 309 -11.18 8.44 13.12
C CYS A 309 -11.24 9.76 12.36
N ASP A 310 -10.69 10.81 12.95
CA ASP A 310 -10.45 12.09 12.30
C ASP A 310 -9.61 11.93 11.04
N THR A 311 -10.13 12.43 9.92
CA THR A 311 -9.43 12.49 8.63
C THR A 311 -9.74 13.82 7.94
N GLN A 312 -9.16 14.02 6.77
CA GLN A 312 -9.37 15.18 5.89
C GLN A 312 -8.72 14.85 4.54
N ASN A 313 -8.90 15.70 3.53
CA ASN A 313 -8.31 15.52 2.21
C ASN A 313 -6.80 15.23 2.32
N GLY A 314 -6.32 14.26 1.53
CA GLY A 314 -4.99 13.68 1.66
C GLY A 314 -4.94 12.35 2.42
N ASN A 315 -5.88 12.14 3.36
CA ASN A 315 -6.00 10.84 4.03
C ASN A 315 -6.65 9.77 3.14
N SER A 316 -7.19 10.13 1.97
CA SER A 316 -7.65 9.19 0.97
C SER A 316 -6.62 8.09 0.73
N GLY A 317 -7.04 6.82 0.83
CA GLY A 317 -6.14 5.68 0.70
C GLY A 317 -5.47 5.22 1.99
N SER A 318 -5.67 5.92 3.11
CA SER A 318 -5.16 5.48 4.42
C SER A 318 -5.77 4.13 4.80
N ALA A 319 -4.94 3.17 5.18
CA ALA A 319 -5.42 1.86 5.60
C ALA A 319 -6.25 1.98 6.89
N LEU A 320 -7.39 1.30 6.93
CA LEU A 320 -8.12 1.01 8.17
C LEU A 320 -7.43 -0.18 8.83
N GLN A 321 -6.53 0.09 9.77
CA GLN A 321 -5.68 -0.93 10.39
C GLN A 321 -6.28 -1.43 11.69
N SER A 322 -6.24 -2.73 11.93
CA SER A 322 -6.71 -3.33 13.18
C SER A 322 -5.84 -4.52 13.61
N TRP A 323 -5.69 -4.70 14.92
CA TRP A 323 -4.89 -5.79 15.51
C TRP A 323 -5.70 -7.08 15.57
N VAL A 324 -5.20 -8.14 14.92
CA VAL A 324 -5.76 -9.50 15.02
C VAL A 324 -4.71 -10.35 15.72
N GLY A 325 -4.92 -10.62 17.01
CA GLY A 325 -3.86 -11.17 17.85
C GLY A 325 -2.68 -10.20 17.93
N SER A 326 -1.48 -10.66 17.57
CA SER A 326 -0.25 -9.85 17.53
C SER A 326 0.02 -9.18 16.18
N ASP A 327 -0.83 -9.42 15.18
CA ASP A 327 -0.58 -9.03 13.81
C ASP A 327 -1.45 -7.85 13.40
N LEU A 328 -0.86 -6.93 12.62
CA LEU A 328 -1.55 -5.74 12.15
C LEU A 328 -2.11 -6.00 10.74
N TYR A 329 -3.43 -5.91 10.61
CA TYR A 329 -4.14 -6.15 9.37
C TYR A 329 -4.79 -4.88 8.83
N VAL A 330 -4.71 -4.68 7.52
CA VAL A 330 -5.58 -3.77 6.76
C VAL A 330 -6.90 -4.48 6.48
N ILE A 331 -8.01 -3.88 6.92
CA ILE A 331 -9.36 -4.45 6.79
C ILE A 331 -10.28 -3.60 5.89
N GLY A 332 -9.73 -2.52 5.35
CA GLY A 332 -10.41 -1.57 4.49
C GLY A 332 -9.50 -0.37 4.20
N VAL A 333 -9.99 0.57 3.41
CA VAL A 333 -9.26 1.78 3.02
C VAL A 333 -10.17 2.99 3.28
N HIS A 334 -9.63 4.07 3.84
CA HIS A 334 -10.35 5.32 4.00
C HIS A 334 -10.57 6.01 2.66
N LYS A 335 -11.81 6.45 2.41
CA LYS A 335 -12.22 7.18 1.22
C LYS A 335 -12.52 8.65 1.53
N GLY A 336 -13.38 8.91 2.51
CA GLY A 336 -13.90 10.25 2.78
C GLY A 336 -14.97 10.26 3.87
N ALA A 337 -15.94 11.17 3.79
CA ALA A 337 -17.04 11.30 4.74
C ALA A 337 -18.39 11.28 4.02
N PRO A 338 -19.38 10.48 4.47
CA PRO A 338 -20.72 10.49 3.89
C PRO A 338 -21.58 11.64 4.46
N ASN A 339 -21.21 12.15 5.63
CA ASN A 339 -21.88 13.21 6.39
C ASN A 339 -20.91 13.75 7.47
N SER A 340 -21.37 14.71 8.27
CA SER A 340 -20.56 15.37 9.32
C SER A 340 -20.31 14.53 10.59
N THR A 341 -20.83 13.31 10.69
CA THR A 341 -20.77 12.48 11.91
C THR A 341 -20.01 11.17 11.74
N ALA A 342 -19.49 10.89 10.55
CA ALA A 342 -18.69 9.69 10.30
C ALA A 342 -17.70 9.91 9.15
N ASN A 343 -16.62 9.14 9.17
CA ASN A 343 -15.79 8.89 8.01
C ASN A 343 -16.05 7.47 7.51
N TYR A 344 -15.71 7.17 6.26
CA TYR A 344 -15.98 5.87 5.66
C TYR A 344 -14.98 5.46 4.59
N GLY A 345 -15.07 4.19 4.20
CA GLY A 345 -14.51 3.69 2.96
C GLY A 345 -14.71 2.20 2.78
N PRO A 346 -14.20 1.62 1.68
CA PRO A 346 -14.45 0.24 1.33
C PRO A 346 -13.94 -0.74 2.40
N ARG A 347 -14.85 -1.60 2.89
CA ARG A 347 -14.56 -2.81 3.66
C ARG A 347 -13.89 -3.83 2.76
N PHE A 348 -12.82 -4.48 3.21
CA PHE A 348 -12.29 -5.64 2.51
C PHE A 348 -13.22 -6.84 2.68
N THR A 349 -13.74 -7.32 1.54
CA THR A 349 -14.52 -8.54 1.42
C THR A 349 -13.63 -9.67 0.89
N GLN A 350 -14.17 -10.89 0.82
CA GLN A 350 -13.46 -12.01 0.21
C GLN A 350 -12.99 -11.69 -1.22
N GLN A 351 -13.86 -11.05 -2.01
CA GLN A 351 -13.51 -10.64 -3.36
C GLN A 351 -12.30 -9.71 -3.34
N LYS A 352 -12.37 -8.61 -2.59
CA LYS A 352 -11.34 -7.56 -2.56
C LYS A 352 -10.01 -8.06 -1.97
N ALA A 353 -10.04 -8.85 -0.90
CA ALA A 353 -8.82 -9.32 -0.25
C ALA A 353 -8.25 -10.59 -0.94
N SER A 354 -9.05 -11.65 -1.05
CA SER A 354 -8.55 -12.96 -1.45
C SER A 354 -8.44 -13.16 -2.96
N VAL A 355 -9.33 -12.58 -3.75
CA VAL A 355 -9.30 -12.73 -5.22
C VAL A 355 -8.45 -11.63 -5.84
N ASP A 356 -8.82 -10.40 -5.50
CA ASP A 356 -8.29 -9.17 -6.03
C ASP A 356 -6.86 -8.93 -5.53
N LEU A 357 -6.67 -8.39 -4.32
CA LEU A 357 -5.35 -8.01 -3.80
C LEU A 357 -4.35 -9.17 -3.76
N CYS A 358 -4.78 -10.34 -3.29
CA CYS A 358 -3.90 -11.51 -3.26
C CYS A 358 -3.57 -12.06 -4.66
N GLY A 359 -4.55 -12.09 -5.58
CA GLY A 359 -4.34 -12.55 -6.95
C GLY A 359 -3.30 -11.70 -7.67
N TRP A 360 -3.41 -10.38 -7.55
CA TRP A 360 -2.46 -9.43 -8.13
C TRP A 360 -1.06 -9.57 -7.54
N ILE A 361 -0.93 -9.71 -6.21
CA ILE A 361 0.38 -9.91 -5.58
C ILE A 361 1.04 -11.21 -6.08
N LYS A 362 0.27 -12.28 -6.29
CA LYS A 362 0.77 -13.54 -6.85
C LYS A 362 1.16 -13.42 -8.31
N GLN A 363 0.41 -12.64 -9.09
CA GLN A 363 0.65 -12.45 -10.51
C GLN A 363 1.87 -11.56 -10.79
N TRP A 364 2.14 -10.58 -9.93
CA TRP A 364 3.26 -9.64 -10.08
C TRP A 364 4.20 -9.66 -8.88
N PRO A 365 4.85 -10.80 -8.59
CA PRO A 365 5.67 -10.95 -7.40
C PRO A 365 6.88 -10.01 -7.42
N SER A 366 7.49 -9.85 -6.25
CA SER A 366 8.83 -9.29 -6.14
C SER A 366 9.86 -10.42 -6.20
N ILE A 367 11.01 -10.16 -6.82
CA ILE A 367 12.15 -11.07 -6.78
C ILE A 367 12.96 -10.96 -5.47
N TYR A 368 12.74 -9.89 -4.69
CA TYR A 368 13.52 -9.60 -3.48
C TYR A 368 12.88 -10.13 -2.19
N ALA A 369 11.56 -10.34 -2.19
CA ALA A 369 10.87 -10.99 -1.09
C ALA A 369 9.57 -11.64 -1.56
N SER A 370 9.14 -12.66 -0.83
CA SER A 370 7.85 -13.31 -1.07
C SER A 370 6.82 -12.90 -0.02
N ARG A 371 5.56 -12.93 -0.44
CA ARG A 371 4.41 -12.84 0.46
C ARG A 371 3.46 -13.99 0.15
N SER A 372 3.15 -14.79 1.16
CA SER A 372 1.96 -15.65 1.13
C SER A 372 0.72 -14.82 1.47
N CYS A 373 -0.37 -15.02 0.74
CA CYS A 373 -1.69 -14.67 1.25
C CYS A 373 -2.39 -15.98 1.60
N ASN A 374 -2.51 -16.21 2.90
CA ASN A 374 -3.24 -17.29 3.54
C ASN A 374 -4.46 -16.70 4.24
#